data_AF-A0A345HW06-F1
#
_entry.id   AF-A0A345HW06-F1
#
_cell.length_a   1.000
_cell.length_b   1.000
_cell.length_c   1.000
_cell.angle_alpha   90.00
_cell.angle_beta   90.00
_cell.angle_gamma   90.00
#
_symmetry.space_group_name_H-M   'P 1'
#
loop_
_entity.id
_entity.type
_entity.pdbx_description
1 polymer ?
#
loop_
_entity_poly.entity_id
_entity_poly.type
_entity_poly.pdbx_seq_one_letter_code
_entity_poly.pdbx_strand_id
1 'polypeptide(L)'
;MFTLILIGLLGGLITAVSPCILPVLPVVFLAGGPGTGRPAAGTARNLRPYAVVAGLVISFSFFTLLGVTLISALGLPQDILRYAGLTLLVLIGLGLIFPRVESLLEKPFARIPQRQVNKEGSALVLGLGLGLLYVPCAGPVLAAITVAGARGEINSDIVALTVSFAVGTAVPLLVFALAGRRVAERVAAFRTRARGLRIAAGALMIALACALAFNVTDAIQRALPDYTSAAQRTIEDSDTARQQLSGLYDNSNKELSRCEDGVNELRSCGRAPAIDGIAKWLNTPGGKPVDLASLRGKVVLIDFWTYSCINCQRSLPHVEAWERTYRDAGLQVIGVHSPEFAFEKNAGNVADQARKLGVDYPVALDNKLSTWNNYRNRFWPAKYLVDAEGTVRHFAFGEGKYGQTEDLIRELLRQADPTVRLPAKTDGADNRLTRDRTPETYLSNLRVRGYVGDPLVDDKPAVYRFPAAVPADGIALDGTWTAGYEHFTAGPDAALALNYHARNVNVVLAGSGPVEVLVDGRTVKTLRVDGTPTLYSLVDGDTAQRARLEIRPAEGIEAYSFTFG
;
A
#
# COMPACT_ATOMS: atom_id res chain seq x y z
N MET A 1 -13.68 11.19 8.00
CA MET A 1 -14.21 12.27 7.12
C MET A 1 -13.32 13.51 7.11
N PHE A 2 -13.03 14.18 8.25
CA PHE A 2 -12.16 15.37 8.27
C PHE A 2 -10.74 15.11 7.71
N THR A 3 -10.09 14.02 8.14
CA THR A 3 -8.76 13.64 7.63
C THR A 3 -8.78 13.27 6.15
N LEU A 4 -9.85 12.64 5.65
CA LEU A 4 -10.01 12.32 4.23
C LEU A 4 -10.11 13.59 3.37
N ILE A 5 -10.87 14.58 3.84
CA ILE A 5 -10.96 15.89 3.18
C ILE A 5 -9.59 16.57 3.17
N LEU A 6 -8.82 16.46 4.26
CA LEU A 6 -7.47 17.01 4.35
C LEU A 6 -6.51 16.31 3.38
N ILE A 7 -6.54 14.97 3.31
CA ILE A 7 -5.72 14.17 2.38
C ILE A 7 -6.06 14.53 0.93
N GLY A 8 -7.36 14.60 0.58
CA GLY A 8 -7.79 15.00 -0.76
C GLY A 8 -7.33 16.40 -1.12
N LEU A 9 -7.51 17.37 -0.21
CA LEU A 9 -7.11 18.76 -0.44
C LEU A 9 -5.59 18.92 -0.61
N LEU A 10 -4.79 18.25 0.23
CA LEU A 10 -3.32 18.24 0.12
C LEU A 10 -2.86 17.51 -1.15
N GLY A 11 -3.43 16.35 -1.45
CA GLY A 11 -3.13 15.60 -2.67
C GLY A 11 -3.43 16.41 -3.94
N GLY A 12 -4.55 17.16 -3.95
CA GLY A 12 -4.89 18.07 -5.03
C GLY A 12 -3.91 19.25 -5.15
N LEU A 13 -3.49 19.83 -4.03
CA LEU A 13 -2.52 20.93 -3.99
C LEU A 13 -1.16 20.50 -4.56
N ILE A 14 -0.68 19.32 -4.15
CA ILE A 14 0.59 18.73 -4.62
C ILE A 14 0.48 18.39 -6.11
N THR A 15 -0.64 17.78 -6.52
CA THR A 15 -0.89 17.42 -7.92
C THR A 15 -0.79 18.65 -8.81
N ALA A 16 -1.33 19.80 -8.40
CA ALA A 16 -1.29 21.04 -9.19
C ALA A 16 0.14 21.57 -9.50
N VAL A 17 1.14 21.19 -8.69
CA VAL A 17 2.55 21.55 -8.89
C VAL A 17 3.31 20.48 -9.68
N SER A 18 2.65 19.38 -10.05
CA SER A 18 3.25 18.27 -10.78
C SER A 18 3.82 18.70 -12.14
N PRO A 19 4.98 18.16 -12.56
CA PRO A 19 5.60 18.42 -13.86
C PRO A 19 4.66 18.17 -15.06
N CYS A 20 3.60 17.36 -14.89
CA CYS A 20 2.58 17.11 -15.91
C CYS A 20 1.67 18.33 -16.19
N ILE A 21 1.51 19.26 -15.26
CA ILE A 21 0.54 20.38 -15.36
C ILE A 21 1.24 21.67 -15.81
N LEU A 22 2.51 21.80 -15.47
CA LEU A 22 3.34 22.95 -15.81
C LEU A 22 3.33 23.32 -17.32
N PRO A 23 3.29 22.36 -18.27
CA PRO A 23 3.17 22.64 -19.70
C PRO A 23 1.80 23.21 -20.11
N VAL A 24 0.74 22.99 -19.34
CA VAL A 24 -0.63 23.44 -19.65
C VAL A 24 -0.89 24.85 -19.14
N LEU A 25 -0.12 25.31 -18.14
CA LEU A 25 -0.22 26.65 -17.57
C LEU A 25 -0.22 27.78 -18.63
N PRO A 26 0.67 27.80 -19.65
CA PRO A 26 0.65 28.82 -20.69
C PRO A 26 -0.68 28.93 -21.45
N VAL A 27 -1.36 27.80 -21.70
CA VAL A 27 -2.65 27.77 -22.40
C VAL A 27 -3.75 28.34 -21.51
N VAL A 28 -3.76 27.98 -20.22
CA VAL A 28 -4.70 28.54 -19.23
C VAL A 28 -4.47 30.04 -19.04
N PHE A 29 -3.21 30.49 -18.99
CA PHE A 29 -2.86 31.90 -18.94
C PHE A 29 -3.35 32.69 -20.16
N LEU A 30 -3.24 32.12 -21.36
CA LEU A 30 -3.70 32.74 -22.59
C LEU A 30 -5.23 32.71 -22.73
N ALA A 31 -5.88 31.64 -22.29
CA ALA A 31 -7.34 31.51 -22.26
C ALA A 31 -8.01 32.41 -21.20
N GLY A 32 -7.30 32.71 -20.10
CA GLY A 32 -7.72 33.66 -19.07
C GLY A 32 -7.48 35.14 -19.42
N GLY A 33 -6.79 35.43 -20.53
CA GLY A 33 -6.60 36.77 -21.04
C GLY A 33 -7.90 37.37 -21.61
N PRO A 34 -8.01 38.71 -21.72
CA PRO A 34 -9.16 39.33 -22.38
C PRO A 34 -9.19 38.88 -23.84
N GLY A 35 -10.15 38.00 -24.17
CA GLY A 35 -10.30 37.45 -25.52
C GLY A 35 -10.36 38.54 -26.59
N THR A 36 -9.78 38.24 -27.74
CA THR A 36 -9.71 39.07 -28.96
C THR A 36 -11.09 39.22 -29.64
N GLY A 37 -12.07 39.75 -28.93
CA GLY A 37 -13.39 40.10 -29.44
C GLY A 37 -13.83 41.46 -28.90
N ARG A 38 -14.22 42.36 -29.81
CA ARG A 38 -14.56 43.79 -29.56
C ARG A 38 -15.29 44.05 -28.23
N PRO A 39 -14.93 45.14 -27.51
CA PRO A 39 -15.62 45.53 -26.28
C PRO A 39 -16.99 46.12 -26.63
N ALA A 40 -18.05 45.59 -26.01
CA ALA A 40 -19.34 46.26 -25.93
C ALA A 40 -19.64 46.51 -24.46
N ALA A 41 -19.99 47.76 -24.16
CA ALA A 41 -20.22 48.31 -22.83
C ALA A 41 -21.23 47.48 -22.03
N GLY A 42 -20.91 47.24 -20.76
CA GLY A 42 -21.81 46.52 -19.85
C GLY A 42 -21.05 45.85 -18.72
N THR A 43 -21.07 46.51 -17.57
CA THR A 43 -20.55 46.13 -16.26
C THR A 43 -20.94 44.68 -15.89
N ALA A 44 -19.99 43.73 -15.91
CA ALA A 44 -20.19 42.41 -15.32
C ALA A 44 -18.92 41.97 -14.56
N ARG A 45 -19.09 41.90 -13.23
CA ARG A 45 -18.10 41.58 -12.19
C ARG A 45 -17.28 40.32 -12.48
N ASN A 46 -16.05 40.34 -11.98
CA ASN A 46 -15.04 39.31 -11.66
C ASN A 46 -15.45 37.82 -11.39
N LEU A 47 -16.45 37.24 -12.06
CA LEU A 47 -16.91 35.86 -11.85
C LEU A 47 -16.29 34.84 -12.82
N ARG A 48 -15.61 35.28 -13.89
CA ARG A 48 -15.04 34.37 -14.89
C ARG A 48 -14.07 33.31 -14.34
N PRO A 49 -13.10 33.64 -13.45
CA PRO A 49 -12.19 32.63 -12.89
C PRO A 49 -12.92 31.60 -12.04
N TYR A 50 -13.91 32.04 -11.27
CA TYR A 50 -14.75 31.17 -10.43
C TYR A 50 -15.64 30.26 -11.28
N ALA A 51 -16.16 30.74 -12.42
CA ALA A 51 -16.93 29.93 -13.36
C ALA A 51 -16.09 28.84 -14.05
N VAL A 52 -14.83 29.14 -14.39
CA VAL A 52 -13.87 28.15 -14.93
C VAL A 52 -13.53 27.09 -13.88
N VAL A 53 -13.29 27.51 -12.63
CA VAL A 53 -13.01 26.59 -11.52
C VAL A 53 -14.21 25.71 -11.19
N ALA A 54 -15.42 26.28 -11.14
CA ALA A 54 -16.65 25.51 -10.95
C ALA A 54 -16.86 24.50 -12.09
N GLY A 55 -16.62 24.90 -13.35
CA GLY A 55 -16.67 23.99 -14.50
C GLY A 55 -15.64 22.86 -14.43
N LEU A 56 -14.42 23.15 -14.00
CA LEU A 56 -13.36 22.17 -13.81
C LEU A 56 -13.72 21.17 -12.71
N VAL A 57 -14.18 21.64 -11.54
CA VAL A 57 -14.56 20.77 -10.42
C VAL A 57 -15.75 19.87 -10.78
N ILE A 58 -16.78 20.45 -11.42
CA ILE A 58 -17.99 19.71 -11.82
C ILE A 58 -17.66 18.67 -12.89
N SER A 59 -16.94 19.06 -13.93
CA SER A 59 -16.56 18.16 -15.02
C SER A 59 -15.65 17.02 -14.55
N PHE A 60 -14.64 17.35 -13.77
CA PHE A 60 -13.70 16.39 -13.24
C PHE A 60 -14.40 15.37 -12.33
N SER A 61 -15.25 15.85 -11.41
CA SER A 61 -16.02 14.96 -10.53
C SER A 61 -16.99 14.09 -11.34
N PHE A 62 -17.71 14.67 -12.30
CA PHE A 62 -18.67 13.96 -13.14
C PHE A 62 -18.01 12.90 -14.02
N PHE A 63 -16.96 13.24 -14.77
CA PHE A 63 -16.28 12.31 -15.67
C PHE A 63 -15.47 11.24 -14.93
N THR A 64 -14.87 11.58 -13.78
CA THR A 64 -14.17 10.60 -12.95
C THR A 64 -15.17 9.58 -12.40
N LEU A 65 -16.29 10.04 -11.82
CA LEU A 65 -17.32 9.13 -11.32
C LEU A 65 -17.97 8.33 -12.46
N LEU A 66 -18.35 8.97 -13.58
CA LEU A 66 -18.95 8.29 -14.72
C LEU A 66 -18.02 7.25 -15.35
N GLY A 67 -16.74 7.58 -15.53
CA GLY A 67 -15.76 6.66 -16.08
C GLY A 67 -15.59 5.43 -15.21
N VAL A 68 -15.53 5.65 -13.90
CA VAL A 68 -15.45 4.57 -12.91
C VAL A 68 -16.68 3.66 -12.92
N THR A 69 -17.89 4.24 -12.96
CA THR A 69 -19.16 3.48 -13.05
C THR A 69 -19.27 2.69 -14.35
N LEU A 70 -18.76 3.23 -15.46
CA LEU A 70 -18.78 2.56 -16.75
C LEU A 70 -17.80 1.38 -16.78
N ILE A 71 -16.61 1.52 -16.18
CA ILE A 71 -15.60 0.46 -16.11
C ILE A 71 -16.06 -0.69 -15.23
N SER A 72 -16.64 -0.39 -14.06
CA SER A 72 -17.17 -1.40 -13.15
C SER A 72 -18.30 -2.22 -13.79
N ALA A 73 -19.14 -1.57 -14.61
CA ALA A 73 -20.20 -2.25 -15.35
C ALA A 73 -19.71 -3.09 -16.54
N LEU A 74 -18.57 -2.75 -17.16
CA LEU A 74 -18.05 -3.44 -18.36
C LEU A 74 -16.90 -4.43 -18.08
N GLY A 75 -16.31 -4.46 -16.88
CA GLY A 75 -15.28 -5.44 -16.50
C GLY A 75 -13.98 -5.36 -17.32
N LEU A 76 -13.64 -4.17 -17.82
CA LEU A 76 -12.49 -3.97 -18.72
C LEU A 76 -11.15 -3.86 -17.95
N PRO A 77 -10.03 -4.37 -18.51
CA PRO A 77 -8.71 -4.27 -17.90
C PRO A 77 -8.24 -2.81 -17.74
N GLN A 78 -7.62 -2.53 -16.59
CA GLN A 78 -7.19 -1.19 -16.15
C GLN A 78 -6.17 -0.51 -17.09
N ASP A 79 -5.43 -1.30 -17.87
CA ASP A 79 -4.45 -0.81 -18.85
C ASP A 79 -5.09 -0.01 -19.99
N ILE A 80 -6.34 -0.31 -20.36
CA ILE A 80 -7.02 0.37 -21.48
C ILE A 80 -7.19 1.86 -21.18
N LEU A 81 -7.55 2.23 -19.94
CA LEU A 81 -7.72 3.62 -19.55
C LEU A 81 -6.41 4.40 -19.58
N ARG A 82 -5.33 3.75 -19.13
CA ARG A 82 -3.97 4.31 -19.15
C ARG A 82 -3.53 4.62 -20.58
N TYR A 83 -3.65 3.66 -21.49
CA TYR A 83 -3.27 3.86 -22.89
C TYR A 83 -4.19 4.83 -23.64
N ALA A 84 -5.50 4.83 -23.34
CA ALA A 84 -6.44 5.81 -23.90
C ALA A 84 -6.09 7.25 -23.47
N GLY A 85 -5.77 7.46 -22.19
CA GLY A 85 -5.35 8.76 -21.65
C GLY A 85 -4.02 9.25 -22.24
N LEU A 86 -3.02 8.37 -22.36
CA LEU A 86 -1.75 8.69 -22.99
C LEU A 86 -1.90 9.04 -24.47
N THR A 87 -2.74 8.28 -25.20
CA THR A 87 -3.02 8.53 -26.62
C THR A 87 -3.69 9.89 -26.80
N LEU A 88 -4.66 10.23 -25.95
CA LEU A 88 -5.32 11.54 -25.97
C LEU A 88 -4.33 12.68 -25.69
N LEU A 89 -3.42 12.51 -24.72
CA LEU A 89 -2.43 13.52 -24.37
C LEU A 89 -1.41 13.77 -25.50
N VAL A 90 -0.99 12.71 -26.18
CA VAL A 90 -0.15 12.80 -27.40
C VAL A 90 -0.89 13.54 -28.51
N LEU A 91 -2.16 13.22 -28.77
CA LEU A 91 -2.97 13.89 -29.80
C LEU A 91 -3.11 15.40 -29.52
N ILE A 92 -3.32 15.78 -28.26
CA ILE A 92 -3.44 17.19 -27.85
C ILE A 92 -2.09 17.90 -27.97
N GLY A 93 -0.99 17.25 -27.57
CA GLY A 93 0.36 17.76 -27.77
C GLY A 93 0.67 18.00 -29.26
N LEU A 94 0.31 17.07 -30.13
CA LEU A 94 0.44 17.21 -31.59
C LEU A 94 -0.40 18.36 -32.14
N GLY A 95 -1.61 18.56 -31.64
CA GLY A 95 -2.47 19.70 -31.99
C GLY A 95 -1.85 21.06 -31.63
N LEU A 96 -1.12 21.14 -30.51
CA LEU A 96 -0.42 22.37 -30.10
C LEU A 96 0.80 22.69 -30.99
N ILE A 97 1.42 21.68 -31.60
CA ILE A 97 2.58 21.83 -32.50
C ILE A 97 2.14 22.10 -33.94
N PHE A 98 1.09 21.40 -34.41
CA PHE A 98 0.59 21.47 -35.79
C PHE A 98 -0.86 21.99 -35.84
N PRO A 99 -1.08 23.28 -36.19
CA PRO A 99 -2.42 23.88 -36.29
C PRO A 99 -3.37 23.20 -37.31
N ARG A 100 -2.84 22.40 -38.22
CA ARG A 100 -3.64 21.61 -39.18
C ARG A 100 -4.25 20.35 -38.59
N VAL A 101 -3.67 19.80 -37.52
CA VAL A 101 -4.20 18.62 -36.81
C VAL A 101 -5.43 19.01 -36.00
N GLU A 102 -5.41 20.21 -35.39
CA GLU A 102 -6.54 20.80 -34.66
C GLU A 102 -7.79 20.90 -35.55
N SER A 103 -7.66 21.45 -36.77
CA SER A 103 -8.78 21.53 -37.72
C SER A 103 -9.25 20.19 -38.30
N LEU A 104 -8.46 19.12 -38.20
CA LEU A 104 -8.88 17.76 -38.61
C LEU A 104 -9.64 17.04 -37.49
N LEU A 105 -9.22 17.23 -36.24
CA LEU A 105 -9.89 16.74 -35.03
C LEU A 105 -11.24 17.44 -34.79
N GLU A 106 -11.37 18.72 -35.14
CA GLU A 106 -12.61 19.48 -34.98
C GLU A 106 -13.68 19.16 -36.03
N LYS A 107 -13.31 18.64 -37.22
CA LYS A 107 -14.27 18.30 -38.30
C LYS A 107 -15.42 17.37 -37.88
N PRO A 108 -15.20 16.27 -37.13
CA PRO A 108 -16.31 15.44 -36.65
C PRO A 108 -17.20 16.16 -35.63
N PHE A 109 -16.65 17.04 -34.79
CA PHE A 109 -17.40 17.81 -33.79
C PHE A 109 -18.11 19.05 -34.36
N ALA A 110 -17.60 19.63 -35.46
CA ALA A 110 -18.20 20.76 -36.17
C ALA A 110 -19.53 20.39 -36.86
N ARG A 111 -19.86 19.11 -36.97
CA ARG A 111 -21.19 18.63 -37.41
C ARG A 111 -22.26 18.75 -36.32
N ILE A 112 -21.87 18.97 -35.06
CA ILE A 112 -22.80 19.21 -33.95
C ILE A 112 -23.13 20.72 -33.96
N PRO A 113 -24.40 21.13 -34.05
CA PRO A 113 -24.76 22.54 -34.16
C PRO A 113 -24.30 23.30 -32.91
N GLN A 114 -23.31 24.18 -33.06
CA GLN A 114 -22.86 25.07 -32.00
C GLN A 114 -23.96 26.11 -31.71
N ARG A 115 -24.87 25.78 -30.78
CA ARG A 115 -25.70 26.80 -30.12
C ARG A 115 -24.74 27.84 -29.55
N GLN A 116 -24.95 29.12 -29.87
CA GLN A 116 -24.16 30.23 -29.33
C GLN A 116 -24.23 30.22 -27.80
N VAL A 117 -23.27 29.56 -27.17
CA VAL A 117 -23.15 29.54 -25.71
C VAL A 117 -22.59 30.91 -25.32
N ASN A 118 -23.31 31.64 -24.46
CA ASN A 118 -22.91 32.95 -23.94
C ASN A 118 -21.45 32.95 -23.45
N LYS A 119 -20.82 34.14 -23.39
CA LYS A 119 -19.42 34.39 -22.94
C LYS A 119 -19.02 33.70 -21.62
N GLU A 120 -19.98 33.27 -20.80
CA GLU A 120 -19.76 32.51 -19.55
C GLU A 120 -19.74 30.99 -19.76
N GLY A 121 -20.52 30.45 -20.70
CA GLY A 121 -20.52 29.02 -20.99
C GLY A 121 -19.35 28.59 -21.88
N SER A 122 -18.70 29.50 -22.61
CA SER A 122 -17.41 29.18 -23.26
C SER A 122 -16.30 28.89 -22.22
N ALA A 123 -16.33 29.56 -21.06
CA ALA A 123 -15.44 29.30 -19.93
C ALA A 123 -15.76 27.95 -19.24
N LEU A 124 -17.04 27.59 -19.16
CA LEU A 124 -17.49 26.30 -18.62
C LEU A 124 -17.06 25.14 -19.53
N VAL A 125 -17.20 25.29 -20.85
CA VAL A 125 -16.77 24.28 -21.85
C VAL A 125 -15.24 24.11 -21.85
N LEU A 126 -14.49 25.21 -21.67
CA LEU A 126 -13.05 25.15 -21.51
C LEU A 126 -12.65 24.42 -20.22
N GLY A 127 -13.36 24.68 -19.11
CA GLY A 127 -13.20 23.93 -17.86
C GLY A 127 -13.52 22.44 -17.99
N LEU A 128 -14.56 22.10 -18.76
CA LEU A 128 -14.95 20.72 -19.09
C LEU A 128 -13.86 19.97 -19.86
N GLY A 129 -13.22 20.61 -20.84
CA GLY A 129 -12.12 20.01 -21.60
C GLY A 129 -10.85 19.81 -20.76
N LEU A 130 -10.54 20.76 -19.89
CA LEU A 130 -9.38 20.69 -19.00
C LEU A 130 -9.52 19.63 -17.90
N GLY A 131 -10.73 19.36 -17.41
CA GLY A 131 -10.98 18.29 -16.43
C GLY A 131 -10.65 16.90 -16.96
N LEU A 132 -10.97 16.61 -18.23
CA LEU A 132 -10.69 15.32 -18.85
C LEU A 132 -9.18 15.07 -19.06
N LEU A 133 -8.44 16.14 -19.32
CA LEU A 133 -6.98 16.16 -19.47
C LEU A 133 -6.22 15.86 -18.16
N TYR A 134 -6.85 16.09 -17.01
CA TYR A 134 -6.23 15.91 -15.69
C TYR A 134 -6.19 14.46 -15.22
N VAL A 135 -7.13 13.64 -15.67
CA VAL A 135 -7.28 12.24 -15.26
C VAL A 135 -6.00 11.41 -15.43
N PRO A 136 -5.29 11.43 -16.59
CA PRO A 136 -4.07 10.62 -16.77
C PRO A 136 -2.84 11.14 -16.02
N CYS A 137 -2.89 12.36 -15.49
CA CYS A 137 -1.76 13.03 -14.85
C CYS A 137 -1.88 13.09 -13.32
N ALA A 138 -3.00 12.63 -12.77
CA ALA A 138 -3.25 12.63 -11.34
C ALA A 138 -2.59 11.40 -10.70
N GLY A 139 -1.79 11.63 -9.67
CA GLY A 139 -0.92 10.63 -9.05
C GLY A 139 -1.66 9.48 -8.32
N PRO A 140 -0.97 8.78 -7.41
CA PRO A 140 -1.49 7.58 -6.72
C PRO A 140 -2.84 7.78 -6.02
N VAL A 141 -3.14 9.00 -5.58
CA VAL A 141 -4.41 9.37 -4.92
C VAL A 141 -5.61 9.19 -5.85
N LEU A 142 -5.51 9.60 -7.13
CA LEU A 142 -6.60 9.42 -8.08
C LEU A 142 -6.72 7.96 -8.52
N ALA A 143 -5.61 7.24 -8.59
CA ALA A 143 -5.60 5.80 -8.79
C ALA A 143 -6.37 5.08 -7.66
N ALA A 144 -6.16 5.48 -6.40
CA ALA A 144 -6.92 4.95 -5.26
C ALA A 144 -8.42 5.24 -5.38
N ILE A 145 -8.81 6.47 -5.77
CA ILE A 145 -10.22 6.84 -6.00
C ILE A 145 -10.84 6.01 -7.14
N THR A 146 -10.09 5.83 -8.24
CA THR A 146 -10.53 5.10 -9.43
C THR A 146 -10.70 3.61 -9.12
N VAL A 147 -9.75 3.02 -8.40
CA VAL A 147 -9.81 1.62 -7.93
C VAL A 147 -10.95 1.42 -6.93
N ALA A 148 -11.14 2.35 -6.00
CA ALA A 148 -12.21 2.27 -5.01
C ALA A 148 -13.59 2.31 -5.66
N GLY A 149 -13.84 3.23 -6.60
CA GLY A 149 -15.13 3.27 -7.27
C GLY A 149 -15.33 2.16 -8.32
N ALA A 150 -14.25 1.56 -8.87
CA ALA A 150 -14.36 0.45 -9.83
C ALA A 150 -14.95 -0.82 -9.18
N ARG A 151 -14.98 -0.90 -7.85
CA ARG A 151 -15.64 -1.97 -7.08
C ARG A 151 -17.16 -1.77 -6.92
N GLY A 152 -17.74 -0.71 -7.48
CA GLY A 152 -19.19 -0.56 -7.63
C GLY A 152 -19.93 0.14 -6.48
N GLU A 153 -19.25 0.58 -5.42
CA GLU A 153 -19.88 1.30 -4.31
C GLU A 153 -19.53 2.80 -4.34
N ILE A 154 -20.40 3.64 -4.91
CA ILE A 154 -20.27 5.10 -4.82
C ILE A 154 -20.68 5.54 -3.40
N ASN A 155 -19.70 5.54 -2.50
CA ASN A 155 -19.90 5.91 -1.09
C ASN A 155 -19.64 7.41 -0.83
N SER A 156 -20.27 7.96 0.21
CA SER A 156 -20.13 9.39 0.58
C SER A 156 -18.69 9.80 0.87
N ASP A 157 -17.86 8.87 1.34
CA ASP A 157 -16.42 9.06 1.57
C ASP A 157 -15.64 9.25 0.25
N ILE A 158 -15.97 8.50 -0.82
CA ILE A 158 -15.35 8.65 -2.15
C ILE A 158 -15.77 9.97 -2.79
N VAL A 159 -17.05 10.34 -2.66
CA VAL A 159 -17.56 11.63 -3.15
C VAL A 159 -16.88 12.79 -2.42
N ALA A 160 -16.79 12.73 -1.09
CA ALA A 160 -16.11 13.75 -0.29
C ALA A 160 -14.62 13.85 -0.64
N LEU A 161 -13.94 12.72 -0.82
CA LEU A 161 -12.54 12.67 -1.24
C LEU A 161 -12.35 13.26 -2.64
N THR A 162 -13.20 12.90 -3.61
CA THR A 162 -13.14 13.40 -4.99
C THR A 162 -13.39 14.91 -5.06
N VAL A 163 -14.40 15.41 -4.33
CA VAL A 163 -14.71 16.83 -4.26
C VAL A 163 -13.59 17.61 -3.57
N SER A 164 -13.07 17.10 -2.44
CA SER A 164 -11.96 17.76 -1.73
C SER A 164 -10.67 17.79 -2.57
N PHE A 165 -10.39 16.73 -3.33
CA PHE A 165 -9.28 16.68 -4.28
C PHE A 165 -9.47 17.70 -5.43
N ALA A 166 -10.66 17.75 -6.02
CA ALA A 166 -10.99 18.72 -7.05
C ALA A 166 -10.84 20.17 -6.54
N VAL A 167 -11.30 20.46 -5.32
CA VAL A 167 -11.10 21.76 -4.67
C VAL A 167 -9.62 22.04 -4.42
N GLY A 168 -8.86 21.05 -3.95
CA GLY A 168 -7.42 21.16 -3.72
C GLY A 168 -6.62 21.52 -4.97
N THR A 169 -6.95 20.91 -6.12
CA THR A 169 -6.33 21.24 -7.42
C THR A 169 -6.76 22.61 -7.96
N ALA A 170 -8.02 23.01 -7.70
CA ALA A 170 -8.58 24.26 -8.16
C ALA A 170 -7.95 25.51 -7.50
N VAL A 171 -7.53 25.41 -6.23
CA VAL A 171 -6.98 26.54 -5.48
C VAL A 171 -5.68 27.09 -6.11
N PRO A 172 -4.63 26.29 -6.39
CA PRO A 172 -3.43 26.76 -7.08
C PRO A 172 -3.72 27.30 -8.48
N LEU A 173 -4.59 26.61 -9.24
CA LEU A 173 -4.96 27.04 -10.60
C LEU A 173 -5.64 28.41 -10.59
N LEU A 174 -6.48 28.70 -9.60
CA LEU A 174 -7.11 30.00 -9.43
C LEU A 174 -6.06 31.09 -9.12
N VAL A 175 -5.10 30.79 -8.24
CA VAL A 175 -4.01 31.70 -7.91
C VAL A 175 -3.17 32.01 -9.14
N PHE A 176 -2.80 30.98 -9.93
CA PHE A 176 -2.08 31.17 -11.19
C PHE A 176 -2.91 31.97 -12.18
N ALA A 177 -4.17 31.61 -12.45
CA ALA A 177 -5.02 32.33 -13.39
C ALA A 177 -5.14 33.84 -13.06
N LEU A 178 -5.27 34.19 -11.77
CA LEU A 178 -5.32 35.58 -11.31
C LEU A 178 -3.96 36.29 -11.44
N ALA A 179 -2.85 35.62 -11.13
CA ALA A 179 -1.50 36.15 -11.30
C ALA A 179 -1.17 36.40 -12.78
N GLY A 180 -1.57 35.48 -13.67
CA GLY A 180 -1.36 35.58 -15.11
C GLY A 180 -2.02 36.79 -15.75
N ARG A 181 -3.21 37.18 -15.28
CA ARG A 181 -3.88 38.38 -15.76
C ARG A 181 -3.06 39.66 -15.50
N ARG A 182 -2.45 39.78 -14.31
CA ARG A 182 -1.56 40.90 -13.96
C ARG A 182 -0.26 40.91 -14.77
N VAL A 183 0.29 39.73 -15.04
CA VAL A 183 1.55 39.58 -15.80
C VAL A 183 1.33 39.83 -17.30
N ALA A 184 0.24 39.32 -17.87
CA ALA A 184 -0.12 39.50 -19.27
C ALA A 184 -0.44 40.97 -19.61
N GLU A 185 -1.00 41.73 -18.67
CA GLU A 185 -1.23 43.17 -18.81
C GLU A 185 0.08 43.97 -18.77
N ARG A 186 1.10 43.51 -18.02
CA ARG A 186 2.40 44.19 -17.89
C ARG A 186 3.44 43.83 -18.95
N VAL A 187 3.41 42.61 -19.49
CA VAL A 187 4.52 42.07 -20.31
C VAL A 187 4.07 41.87 -21.76
N ALA A 188 4.26 42.90 -22.59
CA ALA A 188 3.97 42.84 -24.04
C ALA A 188 4.82 41.78 -24.78
N ALA A 189 6.02 41.48 -24.27
CA ALA A 189 6.93 40.45 -24.82
C ALA A 189 6.36 39.02 -24.72
N PHE A 190 5.42 38.77 -23.81
CA PHE A 190 4.79 37.46 -23.67
C PHE A 190 3.83 37.16 -24.84
N ARG A 191 3.19 38.21 -25.41
CA ARG A 191 2.32 38.09 -26.59
C ARG A 191 3.11 37.82 -27.87
N THR A 192 4.30 38.39 -28.03
CA THR A 192 5.11 38.20 -29.25
C THR A 192 5.78 36.82 -29.33
N ARG A 193 6.06 36.17 -28.19
CA ARG A 193 6.65 34.81 -28.11
C ARG A 193 5.63 33.70 -27.84
N ALA A 194 4.33 34.02 -27.78
CA ALA A 194 3.26 33.06 -27.46
C ALA A 194 3.26 31.82 -28.36
N ARG A 195 3.58 31.98 -29.65
CA ARG A 195 3.67 30.86 -30.60
C ARG A 195 4.83 29.90 -30.27
N GLY A 196 6.00 30.44 -29.91
CA GLY A 196 7.15 29.62 -29.50
C GLY A 196 6.89 28.89 -28.18
N LEU A 197 6.24 29.57 -27.24
CA LEU A 197 5.89 28.99 -25.94
C LEU A 197 4.86 27.85 -26.08
N ARG A 198 3.86 28.00 -26.97
CA ARG A 198 2.86 26.96 -27.27
C ARG A 198 3.50 25.70 -27.87
N ILE A 199 4.44 25.88 -28.82
CA ILE A 199 5.15 24.76 -29.45
C ILE A 199 6.06 24.06 -28.44
N ALA A 200 6.80 24.81 -27.62
CA ALA A 200 7.65 24.25 -26.57
C ALA A 200 6.84 23.47 -25.52
N ALA A 201 5.68 23.99 -25.11
CA ALA A 201 4.75 23.31 -24.22
C ALA A 201 4.17 22.02 -24.83
N GLY A 202 3.77 22.05 -26.11
CA GLY A 202 3.28 20.88 -26.83
C GLY A 202 4.36 19.79 -26.97
N ALA A 203 5.60 20.17 -27.30
CA ALA A 203 6.73 19.24 -27.40
C ALA A 203 7.06 18.61 -26.04
N LEU A 204 7.05 19.40 -24.96
CA LEU A 204 7.25 18.93 -23.60
C LEU A 204 6.17 17.93 -23.16
N MET A 205 4.90 18.19 -23.51
CA MET A 205 3.78 17.26 -23.24
C MET A 205 3.95 15.92 -23.95
N ILE A 206 4.32 15.91 -25.24
CA ILE A 206 4.55 14.67 -26.00
C ILE A 206 5.73 13.89 -25.41
N ALA A 207 6.83 14.58 -25.09
CA ALA A 207 8.00 13.95 -24.48
C ALA A 207 7.63 13.28 -23.15
N LEU A 208 6.82 13.94 -22.32
CA LEU A 208 6.35 13.39 -21.05
C LEU A 208 5.39 12.21 -21.24
N ALA A 209 4.47 12.28 -22.20
CA ALA A 209 3.57 11.17 -22.54
C ALA A 209 4.35 9.92 -22.98
N CYS A 210 5.38 10.11 -23.81
CA CYS A 210 6.27 9.03 -24.23
C CYS A 210 7.05 8.47 -23.03
N ALA A 211 7.57 9.33 -22.16
CA ALA A 211 8.29 8.91 -20.96
C ALA A 211 7.39 8.07 -20.02
N LEU A 212 6.11 8.45 -19.85
CA LEU A 212 5.12 7.67 -19.09
C LEU A 212 4.78 6.35 -19.77
N ALA A 213 4.63 6.33 -21.11
CA ALA A 213 4.32 5.12 -21.86
C ALA A 213 5.43 4.05 -21.78
N PHE A 214 6.70 4.47 -21.69
CA PHE A 214 7.86 3.60 -21.55
C PHE A 214 8.31 3.38 -20.09
N ASN A 215 7.53 3.83 -19.09
CA ASN A 215 7.89 3.80 -17.65
C ASN A 215 9.24 4.48 -17.32
N VAL A 216 9.71 5.40 -18.17
CA VAL A 216 10.98 6.11 -17.98
C VAL A 216 10.88 7.12 -16.83
N THR A 217 9.68 7.61 -16.53
CA THR A 217 9.42 8.48 -15.37
C THR A 217 9.70 7.78 -14.05
N ASP A 218 9.42 6.48 -13.94
CA ASP A 218 9.70 5.70 -12.73
C ASP A 218 11.22 5.52 -12.55
N ALA A 219 11.97 5.42 -13.65
CA ALA A 219 13.43 5.36 -13.64
C ALA A 219 14.07 6.72 -13.29
N ILE A 220 13.49 7.84 -13.75
CA ILE A 220 13.96 9.20 -13.45
C ILE A 220 13.61 9.61 -12.02
N GLN A 221 12.42 9.27 -11.52
CA GLN A 221 12.04 9.46 -10.10
C GLN A 221 12.93 8.66 -9.15
N ARG A 222 13.46 7.50 -9.59
CA ARG A 222 14.48 6.73 -8.84
C ARG A 222 15.87 7.37 -8.86
N ALA A 223 16.18 8.23 -9.82
CA ALA A 223 17.51 8.83 -10.00
C ALA A 223 17.64 10.27 -9.45
N LEU A 224 16.53 10.94 -9.12
CA LEU A 224 16.54 12.29 -8.55
C LEU A 224 16.27 12.26 -7.03
N PRO A 225 16.92 13.14 -6.24
CA PRO A 225 16.56 13.33 -4.83
C PRO A 225 15.16 13.97 -4.75
N ASP A 226 14.15 13.15 -4.47
CA ASP A 226 12.77 13.58 -4.30
C ASP A 226 12.58 14.46 -3.04
N TYR A 227 12.40 15.77 -3.23
CA TYR A 227 12.07 16.71 -2.14
C TYR A 227 10.57 16.75 -1.82
N THR A 228 9.70 16.28 -2.71
CA THR A 228 8.23 16.26 -2.49
C THR A 228 7.74 14.93 -1.93
N SER A 229 8.36 13.80 -2.29
CA SER A 229 7.94 12.49 -1.77
C SER A 229 8.35 12.27 -0.31
N ALA A 230 9.39 12.95 0.19
CA ALA A 230 9.72 12.94 1.62
C ALA A 230 8.59 13.53 2.50
N ALA A 231 8.00 14.66 2.08
CA ALA A 231 6.87 15.27 2.79
C ALA A 231 5.60 14.42 2.69
N GLN A 232 5.36 13.80 1.52
CA GLN A 232 4.21 12.93 1.31
C GLN A 232 4.34 11.58 2.04
N ARG A 233 5.53 10.97 2.06
CA ARG A 233 5.86 9.77 2.86
C ARG A 233 5.71 10.02 4.35
N THR A 234 6.06 11.19 4.85
CA THR A 234 5.88 11.51 6.29
C THR A 234 4.40 11.55 6.69
N ILE A 235 3.51 11.90 5.76
CA ILE A 235 2.06 11.92 5.98
C ILE A 235 1.45 10.52 5.73
N GLU A 236 1.87 9.83 4.66
CA GLU A 236 1.43 8.48 4.27
C GLU A 236 1.99 7.34 5.15
N ASP A 237 3.12 7.54 5.84
CA ASP A 237 3.70 6.58 6.81
C ASP A 237 3.19 6.80 8.23
N SER A 238 2.33 7.80 8.47
CA SER A 238 1.62 7.86 9.75
C SER A 238 0.63 6.69 9.82
N ASP A 239 0.73 5.86 10.86
CA ASP A 239 -0.12 4.68 11.06
C ASP A 239 -1.62 5.04 10.97
N THR A 240 -1.98 6.26 11.35
CA THR A 240 -3.31 6.85 11.25
C THR A 240 -3.75 7.19 9.82
N ALA A 241 -2.87 7.72 8.96
CA ALA A 241 -3.20 7.92 7.55
C ALA A 241 -3.39 6.57 6.86
N ARG A 242 -2.51 5.59 7.11
CA ARG A 242 -2.70 4.20 6.62
C ARG A 242 -3.96 3.56 7.19
N GLN A 243 -4.35 3.85 8.44
CA GLN A 243 -5.62 3.44 9.08
C GLN A 243 -6.85 3.94 8.34
N GLN A 244 -6.83 5.19 7.89
CA GLN A 244 -7.97 5.78 7.17
C GLN A 244 -7.95 5.47 5.67
N LEU A 245 -6.76 5.39 5.05
CA LEU A 245 -6.59 5.01 3.66
C LEU A 245 -7.00 3.54 3.43
N SER A 246 -6.65 2.61 4.32
CA SER A 246 -7.14 1.21 4.21
C SER A 246 -8.65 1.11 4.44
N GLY A 247 -9.24 2.03 5.20
CA GLY A 247 -10.69 2.17 5.37
C GLY A 247 -11.42 2.71 4.13
N LEU A 248 -10.71 3.11 3.08
CA LEU A 248 -11.27 3.45 1.77
C LEU A 248 -11.36 2.25 0.82
N TYR A 249 -10.70 1.13 1.14
CA TYR A 249 -10.62 -0.01 0.22
C TYR A 249 -11.87 -0.90 0.25
N ASP A 250 -12.66 -0.82 1.33
CA ASP A 250 -13.96 -1.48 1.49
C ASP A 250 -14.68 -0.93 2.75
N ASN A 251 -16.00 -0.66 2.66
CA ASN A 251 -16.83 -0.33 3.83
C ASN A 251 -17.31 -1.59 4.58
N SER A 252 -17.07 -2.78 4.02
CA SER A 252 -17.34 -4.05 4.70
C SER A 252 -16.58 -4.12 6.03
N ASN A 253 -17.26 -4.61 7.07
CA ASN A 253 -16.69 -4.84 8.40
C ASN A 253 -16.09 -3.58 9.07
N LYS A 254 -16.55 -2.37 8.71
CA LYS A 254 -16.17 -1.11 9.38
C LYS A 254 -16.43 -1.13 10.88
N GLU A 255 -17.41 -1.92 11.32
CA GLU A 255 -17.73 -2.12 12.73
C GLU A 255 -16.55 -2.65 13.56
N LEU A 256 -15.58 -3.35 12.94
CA LEU A 256 -14.37 -3.82 13.62
C LEU A 256 -13.56 -2.65 14.20
N SER A 257 -13.65 -1.46 13.61
CA SER A 257 -13.02 -0.24 14.14
C SER A 257 -13.68 0.33 15.40
N ARG A 258 -14.79 -0.26 15.89
CA ARG A 258 -15.35 0.09 17.21
C ARG A 258 -14.50 -0.45 18.36
N CYS A 259 -13.65 -1.42 18.09
CA CYS A 259 -12.76 -2.00 19.08
C CYS A 259 -11.34 -1.46 18.92
N GLU A 260 -10.66 -1.39 20.05
CA GLU A 260 -9.28 -0.94 20.17
C GLU A 260 -8.36 -2.15 20.31
N ASP A 261 -7.13 -2.01 19.85
CA ASP A 261 -6.14 -3.09 19.86
C ASP A 261 -5.77 -3.50 21.30
N GLY A 262 -6.03 -4.76 21.63
CA GLY A 262 -5.50 -5.42 22.82
C GLY A 262 -5.95 -4.79 24.13
N VAL A 263 -7.19 -4.29 24.20
CA VAL A 263 -7.82 -3.82 25.44
C VAL A 263 -8.20 -4.98 26.36
N ASN A 264 -8.10 -4.78 27.68
CA ASN A 264 -8.37 -5.79 28.73
C ASN A 264 -9.86 -6.09 28.94
N GLU A 265 -10.74 -5.62 28.07
CA GLU A 265 -12.19 -5.74 28.22
C GLU A 265 -12.83 -6.22 26.91
N LEU A 266 -13.86 -7.04 27.03
CA LEU A 266 -14.68 -7.41 25.88
C LEU A 266 -15.47 -6.19 25.39
N ARG A 267 -15.45 -5.99 24.07
CA ARG A 267 -16.23 -4.97 23.36
C ARG A 267 -17.13 -5.67 22.33
N SER A 268 -17.93 -4.92 21.57
CA SER A 268 -18.73 -5.49 20.47
C SER A 268 -18.36 -4.78 19.17
N CYS A 269 -17.59 -5.48 18.34
CA CYS A 269 -16.95 -4.93 17.13
C CYS A 269 -17.72 -5.31 15.85
N GLY A 270 -18.97 -5.74 15.98
CA GLY A 270 -19.77 -6.24 14.86
C GLY A 270 -19.54 -7.73 14.58
N ARG A 271 -20.26 -8.25 13.60
CA ARG A 271 -20.23 -9.67 13.22
C ARG A 271 -18.86 -10.05 12.66
N ALA A 272 -18.38 -11.25 13.00
CA ALA A 272 -17.15 -11.79 12.44
C ALA A 272 -17.27 -11.88 10.90
N PRO A 273 -16.34 -11.27 10.13
CA PRO A 273 -16.29 -11.41 8.69
C PRO A 273 -16.14 -12.87 8.26
N ALA A 274 -16.66 -13.23 7.10
CA ALA A 274 -16.47 -14.58 6.57
C ALA A 274 -14.99 -14.88 6.24
N ILE A 275 -14.60 -16.14 6.44
CA ILE A 275 -13.27 -16.66 6.06
C ILE A 275 -13.35 -17.12 4.60
N ASP A 276 -13.17 -16.15 3.70
CA ASP A 276 -13.38 -16.30 2.26
C ASP A 276 -12.08 -16.22 1.45
N GLY A 277 -12.14 -16.63 0.18
CA GLY A 277 -10.99 -16.57 -0.73
C GLY A 277 -9.89 -17.58 -0.39
N ILE A 278 -10.20 -18.59 0.42
CA ILE A 278 -9.26 -19.60 0.90
C ILE A 278 -8.89 -20.57 -0.22
N ALA A 279 -7.59 -20.69 -0.49
CA ALA A 279 -7.07 -21.56 -1.54
C ALA A 279 -7.17 -23.03 -1.18
N LYS A 280 -6.95 -23.36 0.11
CA LYS A 280 -7.03 -24.73 0.64
C LYS A 280 -7.20 -24.70 2.16
N TRP A 281 -7.87 -25.71 2.69
CA TRP A 281 -7.95 -25.97 4.12
C TRP A 281 -7.06 -27.16 4.49
N LEU A 282 -6.33 -27.02 5.61
CA LEU A 282 -5.56 -28.08 6.24
C LEU A 282 -6.15 -28.38 7.61
N ASN A 283 -5.88 -29.58 8.15
CA ASN A 283 -6.34 -30.03 9.46
C ASN A 283 -7.87 -29.98 9.63
N THR A 284 -8.62 -30.12 8.53
CA THR A 284 -10.09 -30.25 8.55
C THR A 284 -10.51 -31.61 7.97
N PRO A 285 -11.66 -32.17 8.39
CA PRO A 285 -12.17 -33.42 7.85
C PRO A 285 -12.31 -33.38 6.31
N GLY A 286 -11.46 -34.14 5.61
CA GLY A 286 -11.43 -34.19 4.15
C GLY A 286 -11.02 -32.88 3.47
N GLY A 287 -10.35 -31.95 4.18
CA GLY A 287 -9.95 -30.65 3.63
C GLY A 287 -11.15 -29.72 3.34
N LYS A 288 -12.29 -29.96 3.97
CA LYS A 288 -13.50 -29.14 3.79
C LYS A 288 -13.34 -27.76 4.44
N PRO A 289 -13.95 -26.71 3.87
CA PRO A 289 -14.00 -25.39 4.49
C PRO A 289 -14.75 -25.39 5.83
N VAL A 290 -14.31 -24.52 6.74
CA VAL A 290 -15.01 -24.25 7.99
C VAL A 290 -15.78 -22.94 7.85
N ASP A 291 -17.10 -23.01 7.95
CA ASP A 291 -17.99 -21.84 7.96
C ASP A 291 -18.18 -21.35 9.40
N LEU A 292 -17.91 -20.06 9.65
CA LEU A 292 -18.13 -19.44 10.96
C LEU A 292 -19.60 -19.48 11.40
N ALA A 293 -20.56 -19.55 10.47
CA ALA A 293 -21.97 -19.71 10.84
C ALA A 293 -22.24 -21.10 11.46
N SER A 294 -21.49 -22.13 11.04
CA SER A 294 -21.60 -23.48 11.62
C SER A 294 -20.98 -23.59 13.03
N LEU A 295 -20.19 -22.60 13.44
CA LEU A 295 -19.54 -22.53 14.75
C LEU A 295 -20.34 -21.70 15.78
N ARG A 296 -21.56 -21.30 15.46
CA ARG A 296 -22.45 -20.64 16.44
C ARG A 296 -22.65 -21.54 17.67
N GLY A 297 -22.64 -20.92 18.84
CA GLY A 297 -22.62 -21.61 20.14
C GLY A 297 -21.22 -21.90 20.68
N LYS A 298 -20.16 -21.72 19.87
CA LYS A 298 -18.76 -21.87 20.30
C LYS A 298 -18.05 -20.53 20.30
N VAL A 299 -17.05 -20.39 21.16
CA VAL A 299 -16.10 -19.28 21.12
C VAL A 299 -15.07 -19.60 20.03
N VAL A 300 -14.80 -18.66 19.12
CA VAL A 300 -13.86 -18.86 18.02
C VAL A 300 -12.67 -17.92 18.16
N LEU A 301 -11.45 -18.46 18.14
CA LEU A 301 -10.22 -17.69 18.02
C LEU A 301 -9.69 -17.80 16.59
N ILE A 302 -9.58 -16.67 15.92
CA ILE A 302 -8.99 -16.56 14.58
C ILE A 302 -7.57 -16.04 14.75
N ASP A 303 -6.59 -16.86 14.42
CA ASP A 303 -5.16 -16.54 14.54
C ASP A 303 -4.55 -16.35 13.15
N PHE A 304 -4.19 -15.12 12.81
CA PHE A 304 -3.46 -14.80 11.58
C PHE A 304 -1.98 -15.04 11.80
N TRP A 305 -1.41 -15.91 10.97
CA TRP A 305 -0.01 -16.30 11.09
C TRP A 305 0.62 -16.57 9.71
N THR A 306 1.94 -16.61 9.69
CA THR A 306 2.72 -17.16 8.58
C THR A 306 3.89 -17.94 9.17
N TYR A 307 4.29 -19.04 8.52
CA TYR A 307 5.16 -20.01 9.18
C TYR A 307 6.62 -19.54 9.31
N SER A 308 7.12 -18.66 8.42
CA SER A 308 8.49 -18.16 8.51
C SER A 308 8.65 -16.98 9.47
N CYS A 309 7.55 -16.45 10.02
CA CYS A 309 7.58 -15.34 10.97
C CYS A 309 7.92 -15.83 12.39
N ILE A 310 9.03 -15.33 12.96
CA ILE A 310 9.45 -15.72 14.32
C ILE A 310 8.42 -15.33 15.39
N ASN A 311 7.78 -14.16 15.25
CA ASN A 311 6.77 -13.69 16.19
C ASN A 311 5.57 -14.65 16.20
N CYS A 312 5.20 -15.18 15.03
CA CYS A 312 4.20 -16.23 14.91
C CYS A 312 4.69 -17.52 15.58
N GLN A 313 5.88 -18.02 15.24
CA GLN A 313 6.42 -19.26 15.82
C GLN A 313 6.47 -19.23 17.35
N ARG A 314 6.79 -18.10 17.98
CA ARG A 314 6.75 -17.93 19.44
C ARG A 314 5.32 -17.87 20.00
N SER A 315 4.37 -17.37 19.22
CA SER A 315 2.96 -17.30 19.59
C SER A 315 2.20 -18.63 19.43
N LEU A 316 2.57 -19.47 18.46
CA LEU A 316 1.83 -20.71 18.13
C LEU A 316 1.71 -21.66 19.33
N PRO A 317 2.76 -21.91 20.16
CA PRO A 317 2.65 -22.77 21.33
C PRO A 317 1.56 -22.33 22.33
N HIS A 318 1.35 -21.03 22.49
CA HIS A 318 0.28 -20.51 23.36
C HIS A 318 -1.11 -20.77 22.77
N VAL A 319 -1.26 -20.56 21.47
CA VAL A 319 -2.52 -20.82 20.76
C VAL A 319 -2.88 -22.30 20.79
N GLU A 320 -1.90 -23.18 20.53
CA GLU A 320 -2.06 -24.63 20.61
C GLU A 320 -2.38 -25.08 22.05
N ALA A 321 -1.75 -24.47 23.06
CA ALA A 321 -2.07 -24.76 24.46
C ALA A 321 -3.52 -24.38 24.80
N TRP A 322 -4.01 -23.22 24.35
CA TRP A 322 -5.41 -22.81 24.55
C TRP A 322 -6.36 -23.73 23.82
N GLU A 323 -6.05 -24.09 22.58
CA GLU A 323 -6.84 -25.01 21.78
C GLU A 323 -7.02 -26.33 22.52
N ARG A 324 -5.92 -26.99 22.88
CA ARG A 324 -5.95 -28.27 23.59
C ARG A 324 -6.67 -28.19 24.94
N THR A 325 -6.51 -27.07 25.65
CA THR A 325 -7.07 -26.88 27.00
C THR A 325 -8.56 -26.57 26.98
N TYR A 326 -9.04 -25.83 25.98
CA TYR A 326 -10.41 -25.30 25.95
C TYR A 326 -11.29 -25.86 24.85
N ARG A 327 -10.78 -26.74 23.97
CA ARG A 327 -11.55 -27.39 22.89
C ARG A 327 -12.86 -28.01 23.40
N ASP A 328 -12.77 -28.82 24.45
CA ASP A 328 -13.93 -29.51 25.04
C ASP A 328 -14.84 -28.58 25.85
N ALA A 329 -14.34 -27.40 26.24
CA ALA A 329 -15.10 -26.36 26.91
C ALA A 329 -15.84 -25.43 25.92
N GLY A 330 -15.66 -25.62 24.60
CA GLY A 330 -16.35 -24.85 23.56
C GLY A 330 -15.48 -23.85 22.81
N LEU A 331 -14.15 -23.87 22.97
CA LEU A 331 -13.24 -23.08 22.13
C LEU A 331 -13.00 -23.78 20.78
N GLN A 332 -13.00 -23.03 19.70
CA GLN A 332 -12.53 -23.46 18.38
C GLN A 332 -11.45 -22.49 17.89
N VAL A 333 -10.28 -23.00 17.53
CA VAL A 333 -9.24 -22.19 16.88
C VAL A 333 -9.30 -22.40 15.36
N ILE A 334 -9.09 -21.32 14.61
CA ILE A 334 -8.84 -21.35 13.17
C ILE A 334 -7.58 -20.51 12.89
N GLY A 335 -6.55 -21.14 12.34
CA GLY A 335 -5.36 -20.46 11.87
C GLY A 335 -5.56 -19.95 10.44
N VAL A 336 -5.58 -18.64 10.24
CA VAL A 336 -5.56 -18.05 8.90
C VAL A 336 -4.11 -17.84 8.49
N HIS A 337 -3.61 -18.71 7.62
CA HIS A 337 -2.26 -18.61 7.08
C HIS A 337 -2.25 -17.60 5.93
N SER A 338 -1.83 -16.37 6.21
CA SER A 338 -1.70 -15.28 5.23
C SER A 338 -0.22 -15.11 4.89
N PRO A 339 0.22 -15.44 3.65
CA PRO A 339 1.64 -15.51 3.31
C PRO A 339 2.27 -14.12 3.20
N GLU A 340 3.46 -13.96 3.77
CA GLU A 340 4.33 -12.79 3.59
C GLU A 340 5.19 -12.93 2.32
N PHE A 341 5.66 -14.14 2.03
CA PHE A 341 6.50 -14.43 0.86
C PHE A 341 5.82 -15.38 -0.14
N ALA A 342 6.25 -15.34 -1.41
CA ALA A 342 5.71 -16.20 -2.46
C ALA A 342 5.78 -17.71 -2.13
N PHE A 343 6.89 -18.16 -1.54
CA PHE A 343 7.10 -19.58 -1.19
C PHE A 343 6.11 -20.07 -0.10
N GLU A 344 5.51 -19.17 0.67
CA GLU A 344 4.53 -19.48 1.71
C GLU A 344 3.12 -19.71 1.14
N LYS A 345 2.89 -19.43 -0.15
CA LYS A 345 1.63 -19.77 -0.85
C LYS A 345 1.53 -21.25 -1.19
N ASN A 346 2.65 -21.98 -1.16
CA ASN A 346 2.67 -23.39 -1.50
C ASN A 346 2.07 -24.24 -0.37
N ALA A 347 0.96 -24.92 -0.65
CA ALA A 347 0.25 -25.70 0.36
C ALA A 347 1.05 -26.87 0.95
N GLY A 348 2.00 -27.43 0.20
CA GLY A 348 2.91 -28.46 0.71
C GLY A 348 3.87 -27.90 1.75
N ASN A 349 4.43 -26.71 1.50
CA ASN A 349 5.30 -26.00 2.44
C ASN A 349 4.54 -25.67 3.74
N VAL A 350 3.34 -25.08 3.62
CA VAL A 350 2.51 -24.75 4.79
C VAL A 350 2.15 -26.00 5.59
N ALA A 351 1.75 -27.08 4.93
CA ALA A 351 1.42 -28.33 5.62
C ALA A 351 2.64 -28.96 6.32
N ASP A 352 3.82 -28.87 5.74
CA ASP A 352 5.05 -29.37 6.37
C ASP A 352 5.45 -28.55 7.60
N GLN A 353 5.40 -27.23 7.48
CA GLN A 353 5.78 -26.32 8.56
C GLN A 353 4.73 -26.30 9.67
N ALA A 354 3.43 -26.38 9.35
CA ALA A 354 2.37 -26.53 10.36
C ALA A 354 2.62 -27.77 11.25
N ARG A 355 2.98 -28.92 10.66
CA ARG A 355 3.34 -30.12 11.42
C ARG A 355 4.57 -29.92 12.30
N LYS A 356 5.63 -29.31 11.76
CA LYS A 356 6.87 -29.05 12.53
C LYS A 356 6.66 -28.10 13.70
N LEU A 357 5.76 -27.13 13.54
CA LEU A 357 5.41 -26.13 14.55
C LEU A 357 4.31 -26.60 15.51
N GLY A 358 3.78 -27.82 15.33
CA GLY A 358 2.75 -28.40 16.20
C GLY A 358 1.37 -27.73 16.05
N VAL A 359 1.05 -27.23 14.87
CA VAL A 359 -0.25 -26.62 14.56
C VAL A 359 -1.22 -27.71 14.10
N ASP A 360 -2.09 -28.14 15.02
CA ASP A 360 -3.04 -29.24 14.78
C ASP A 360 -4.48 -28.76 14.54
N TYR A 361 -4.78 -27.50 14.85
CA TYR A 361 -6.08 -26.89 14.59
C TYR A 361 -6.30 -26.58 13.09
N PRO A 362 -7.55 -26.36 12.64
CA PRO A 362 -7.88 -25.99 11.27
C PRO A 362 -7.06 -24.81 10.74
N VAL A 363 -6.45 -24.97 9.56
CA VAL A 363 -5.68 -23.91 8.90
C VAL A 363 -6.29 -23.55 7.54
N ALA A 364 -6.55 -22.26 7.33
CA ALA A 364 -7.07 -21.68 6.10
C ALA A 364 -5.96 -20.95 5.33
N LEU A 365 -5.63 -21.39 4.11
CA LEU A 365 -4.58 -20.76 3.29
C LEU A 365 -5.14 -19.54 2.53
N ASP A 366 -4.86 -18.35 3.05
CA ASP A 366 -5.32 -17.07 2.51
C ASP A 366 -4.33 -16.46 1.50
N ASN A 367 -4.02 -17.21 0.44
CA ASN A 367 -2.98 -16.86 -0.55
C ASN A 367 -3.24 -15.54 -1.30
N LYS A 368 -4.49 -15.07 -1.32
CA LYS A 368 -4.92 -13.83 -1.97
C LYS A 368 -5.13 -12.68 -0.97
N LEU A 369 -4.84 -12.91 0.31
CA LEU A 369 -5.08 -11.96 1.40
C LEU A 369 -6.54 -11.48 1.47
N SER A 370 -7.49 -12.29 1.01
CA SER A 370 -8.91 -11.93 0.98
C SER A 370 -9.48 -11.90 2.39
N THR A 371 -9.22 -12.94 3.19
CA THR A 371 -9.63 -12.97 4.59
C THR A 371 -8.86 -11.93 5.42
N TRP A 372 -7.55 -11.80 5.20
CA TRP A 372 -6.72 -10.76 5.80
C TRP A 372 -7.31 -9.35 5.62
N ASN A 373 -7.70 -9.02 4.38
CA ASN A 373 -8.30 -7.73 4.06
C ASN A 373 -9.71 -7.59 4.65
N ASN A 374 -10.53 -8.64 4.63
CA ASN A 374 -11.88 -8.63 5.22
C ASN A 374 -11.85 -8.37 6.73
N TYR A 375 -10.86 -8.92 7.43
CA TYR A 375 -10.62 -8.69 8.86
C TYR A 375 -9.89 -7.37 9.13
N ARG A 376 -9.51 -6.64 8.09
CA ARG A 376 -8.75 -5.39 8.15
C ARG A 376 -7.44 -5.56 8.94
N ASN A 377 -6.85 -6.76 8.84
CA ASN A 377 -5.62 -7.10 9.54
C ASN A 377 -4.40 -6.41 8.88
N ARG A 378 -3.32 -6.30 9.64
CA ARG A 378 -2.09 -5.60 9.26
C ARG A 378 -0.80 -6.25 9.74
N PHE A 379 -0.88 -7.13 10.73
CA PHE A 379 0.29 -7.61 11.45
C PHE A 379 0.27 -9.13 11.58
N TRP A 380 1.48 -9.67 11.69
CA TRP A 380 1.74 -11.05 12.06
C TRP A 380 2.46 -11.09 13.42
N PRO A 381 1.98 -11.88 14.40
CA PRO A 381 0.67 -12.51 14.44
C PRO A 381 -0.45 -11.49 14.70
N ALA A 382 -1.70 -11.89 14.47
CA ALA A 382 -2.87 -11.15 14.94
C ALA A 382 -3.98 -12.11 15.36
N LYS A 383 -4.71 -11.76 16.43
CA LYS A 383 -5.76 -12.62 17.00
C LYS A 383 -7.07 -11.87 17.03
N TYR A 384 -8.14 -12.53 16.61
CA TYR A 384 -9.50 -12.03 16.72
C TYR A 384 -10.34 -13.04 17.50
N LEU A 385 -10.96 -12.58 18.57
CA LEU A 385 -11.78 -13.40 19.45
C LEU A 385 -13.26 -13.14 19.16
N VAL A 386 -13.99 -14.21 18.89
CA VAL A 386 -15.38 -14.21 18.45
C VAL A 386 -16.22 -14.99 19.46
N ASP A 387 -17.35 -14.41 19.89
CA ASP A 387 -18.27 -15.07 20.83
C ASP A 387 -19.18 -16.13 20.17
N ALA A 388 -20.00 -16.78 20.98
CA ALA A 388 -20.96 -17.82 20.57
C ALA A 388 -22.01 -17.30 19.57
N GLU A 389 -22.35 -16.02 19.63
CA GLU A 389 -23.24 -15.31 18.71
C GLU A 389 -22.54 -14.94 17.39
N GLY A 390 -21.22 -15.15 17.33
CA GLY A 390 -20.32 -14.86 16.23
C GLY A 390 -20.07 -13.38 15.98
N THR A 391 -20.03 -12.61 17.06
CA THR A 391 -19.63 -11.22 17.11
C THR A 391 -18.15 -11.16 17.50
N VAL A 392 -17.36 -10.30 16.86
CA VAL A 392 -15.99 -10.05 17.31
C VAL A 392 -16.04 -9.25 18.60
N ARG A 393 -15.34 -9.73 19.63
CA ARG A 393 -15.36 -9.14 20.97
C ARG A 393 -14.04 -8.54 21.40
N HIS A 394 -12.95 -8.99 20.78
CA HIS A 394 -11.60 -8.53 21.04
C HIS A 394 -10.71 -8.81 19.84
N PHE A 395 -9.69 -7.98 19.63
CA PHE A 395 -8.57 -8.32 18.76
C PHE A 395 -7.26 -7.83 19.37
N ALA A 396 -6.17 -8.51 19.06
CA ALA A 396 -4.82 -8.16 19.49
C ALA A 396 -3.85 -8.29 18.31
N PHE A 397 -3.11 -7.22 18.04
CA PHE A 397 -2.04 -7.20 17.05
C PHE A 397 -0.68 -7.46 17.69
N GLY A 398 0.15 -8.23 16.99
CA GLY A 398 1.51 -8.55 17.40
C GLY A 398 1.60 -9.68 18.43
N GLU A 399 2.83 -9.89 18.89
CA GLU A 399 3.20 -10.92 19.87
C GLU A 399 2.98 -10.45 21.31
N GLY A 400 2.58 -11.37 22.19
CA GLY A 400 2.39 -11.12 23.63
C GLY A 400 0.92 -11.06 24.05
N LYS A 401 0.68 -10.48 25.24
CA LYS A 401 -0.65 -10.35 25.87
C LYS A 401 -1.35 -11.71 26.09
N TYR A 402 -0.59 -12.78 26.25
CA TYR A 402 -1.15 -14.14 26.29
C TYR A 402 -2.10 -14.34 27.47
N GLY A 403 -1.68 -13.94 28.68
CA GLY A 403 -2.53 -14.07 29.87
C GLY A 403 -3.83 -13.26 29.76
N GLN A 404 -3.76 -12.08 29.16
CA GLN A 404 -4.93 -11.23 28.90
C GLN A 404 -5.88 -11.88 27.89
N THR A 405 -5.37 -12.33 26.75
CA THR A 405 -6.21 -12.99 25.73
C THR A 405 -6.85 -14.26 26.28
N GLU A 406 -6.11 -15.04 27.08
CA GLU A 406 -6.64 -16.21 27.76
C GLU A 406 -7.76 -15.87 28.75
N ASP A 407 -7.63 -14.78 29.51
CA ASP A 407 -8.69 -14.31 30.40
C ASP A 407 -9.98 -13.99 29.66
N LEU A 408 -9.87 -13.31 28.51
CA LEU A 408 -11.01 -13.00 27.66
C LEU A 408 -11.62 -14.25 27.00
N ILE A 409 -10.80 -15.23 26.62
CA ILE A 409 -11.28 -16.54 26.14
C ILE A 409 -12.12 -17.21 27.24
N ARG A 410 -11.60 -17.28 28.46
CA ARG A 410 -12.29 -17.91 29.60
C ARG A 410 -13.57 -17.17 29.97
N GLU A 411 -13.59 -15.84 29.84
CA GLU A 411 -14.80 -15.05 30.03
C GLU A 411 -15.86 -15.39 28.99
N LEU A 412 -15.51 -15.41 27.71
CA LEU A 412 -16.45 -15.77 26.64
C LEU A 412 -16.96 -17.20 26.74
N LEU A 413 -16.12 -18.15 27.17
CA LEU A 413 -16.56 -19.54 27.37
C LEU A 413 -17.63 -19.63 28.46
N ARG A 414 -17.50 -18.86 29.56
CA ARG A 414 -18.54 -18.78 30.60
C ARG A 414 -19.79 -18.02 30.15
N GLN A 415 -19.64 -17.02 29.27
CA GLN A 415 -20.79 -16.35 28.65
C GLN A 415 -21.57 -17.30 27.73
N ALA A 416 -20.86 -18.17 26.99
CA ALA A 416 -21.46 -19.17 26.10
C ALA A 416 -22.15 -20.31 26.87
N ASP A 417 -21.52 -20.82 27.94
CA ASP A 417 -22.08 -21.82 28.84
C ASP A 417 -21.78 -21.46 30.31
N PRO A 418 -22.75 -20.89 31.05
CA PRO A 418 -22.57 -20.54 32.46
C PRO A 418 -22.26 -21.73 33.39
N THR A 419 -22.50 -22.97 32.94
CA THR A 419 -22.26 -24.19 33.71
C THR A 419 -20.89 -24.82 33.44
N VAL A 420 -20.14 -24.29 32.47
CA VAL A 420 -18.85 -24.84 32.05
C VAL A 420 -17.82 -24.81 33.19
N ARG A 421 -17.15 -25.93 33.39
CA ARG A 421 -16.02 -26.04 34.33
C ARG A 421 -14.73 -25.90 33.55
N LEU A 422 -14.13 -24.70 33.62
CA LEU A 422 -12.87 -24.44 32.95
C LEU A 422 -11.69 -25.05 33.72
N PRO A 423 -10.71 -25.66 33.03
CA PRO A 423 -9.45 -26.10 33.64
C PRO A 423 -8.64 -24.91 34.18
N ALA A 424 -7.49 -25.21 34.81
CA ALA A 424 -6.52 -24.17 35.16
C ALA A 424 -6.07 -23.40 33.91
N LYS A 425 -5.59 -22.17 34.10
CA LYS A 425 -4.98 -21.40 33.01
C LYS A 425 -3.75 -22.11 32.47
N THR A 426 -3.46 -21.92 31.21
CA THR A 426 -2.22 -22.36 30.59
C THR A 426 -1.05 -21.55 31.14
N ASP A 427 0.05 -22.23 31.47
CA ASP A 427 1.29 -21.57 31.90
C ASP A 427 1.96 -20.92 30.67
N GLY A 428 1.53 -19.71 30.34
CA GLY A 428 2.12 -18.89 29.29
C GLY A 428 2.85 -17.71 29.89
N ALA A 429 4.06 -17.91 30.41
CA ALA A 429 4.92 -16.77 30.74
C ALA A 429 5.11 -15.94 29.46
N ASP A 430 4.80 -14.64 29.51
CA ASP A 430 5.20 -13.72 28.44
C ASP A 430 6.72 -13.82 28.32
N ASN A 431 7.21 -14.45 27.26
CA ASN A 431 8.63 -14.43 26.96
C ASN A 431 9.06 -12.96 26.92
N ARG A 432 10.00 -12.59 27.80
CA ARG A 432 10.53 -11.22 27.89
C ARG A 432 11.23 -10.89 26.57
N LEU A 433 10.48 -10.31 25.65
CA LEU A 433 11.02 -9.75 24.41
C LEU A 433 12.02 -8.64 24.75
N THR A 434 13.08 -8.54 23.96
CA THR A 434 14.05 -7.45 24.10
C THR A 434 13.38 -6.12 23.78
N ARG A 435 13.34 -5.18 24.74
CA ARG A 435 12.89 -3.80 24.49
C ARG A 435 13.88 -3.10 23.56
N ASP A 436 13.36 -2.28 22.64
CA ASP A 436 14.15 -1.50 21.68
C ASP A 436 15.07 -2.38 20.80
N ARG A 437 14.62 -3.59 20.44
CA ARG A 437 15.35 -4.47 19.53
C ARG A 437 15.36 -3.93 18.10
N THR A 438 16.33 -4.39 17.32
CA THR A 438 16.39 -4.13 15.88
C THR A 438 15.05 -4.51 15.22
N PRO A 439 14.44 -3.61 14.42
CA PRO A 439 13.25 -3.94 13.65
C PRO A 439 13.52 -5.05 12.62
N GLU A 440 12.48 -5.75 12.17
CA GLU A 440 12.64 -6.72 11.09
C GLU A 440 13.31 -6.07 9.87
N THR A 441 14.39 -6.72 9.41
CA THR A 441 15.23 -6.20 8.34
C THR A 441 15.04 -7.05 7.09
N TYR A 442 14.28 -6.53 6.13
CA TYR A 442 14.02 -7.20 4.86
C TYR A 442 15.23 -7.10 3.92
N LEU A 443 15.53 -8.21 3.25
CA LEU A 443 16.60 -8.34 2.26
C LEU A 443 16.00 -8.28 0.86
N SER A 444 15.43 -7.14 0.53
CA SER A 444 14.78 -6.96 -0.77
C SER A 444 14.83 -5.51 -1.23
N ASN A 445 14.93 -5.26 -2.53
CA ASN A 445 15.01 -3.89 -3.05
C ASN A 445 13.76 -3.06 -2.75
N LEU A 446 12.62 -3.72 -2.53
CA LEU A 446 11.35 -3.06 -2.24
C LEU A 446 11.23 -2.60 -0.78
N ARG A 447 11.78 -3.37 0.17
CA ARG A 447 11.50 -3.23 1.61
C ARG A 447 12.74 -2.99 2.48
N VAL A 448 13.95 -3.13 1.94
CA VAL A 448 15.19 -2.96 2.70
C VAL A 448 15.27 -1.57 3.33
N ARG A 449 15.62 -1.54 4.61
CA ARG A 449 15.86 -0.32 5.39
C ARG A 449 17.24 -0.42 6.02
N GLY A 450 17.91 0.72 6.19
CA GLY A 450 19.23 0.76 6.82
C GLY A 450 20.37 0.15 5.98
N TYR A 451 20.17 -0.06 4.67
CA TYR A 451 21.24 -0.51 3.79
C TYR A 451 22.31 0.56 3.62
N VAL A 452 23.58 0.16 3.77
CA VAL A 452 24.76 1.02 3.66
C VAL A 452 25.81 0.32 2.81
N GLY A 453 26.25 0.98 1.74
CA GLY A 453 27.23 0.44 0.81
C GLY A 453 27.01 0.98 -0.60
N ASP A 454 27.52 0.24 -1.58
CA ASP A 454 27.33 0.54 -3.01
C ASP A 454 25.84 0.46 -3.40
N PRO A 455 25.34 1.29 -4.33
CA PRO A 455 23.94 1.25 -4.75
C PRO A 455 23.50 -0.15 -5.20
N LEU A 456 22.36 -0.61 -4.70
CA LEU A 456 21.78 -1.90 -5.07
C LEU A 456 21.40 -1.90 -6.56
N VAL A 457 21.82 -2.93 -7.29
CA VAL A 457 21.46 -3.14 -8.69
C VAL A 457 20.29 -4.12 -8.76
N ASP A 458 19.18 -3.65 -9.33
CA ASP A 458 17.95 -4.43 -9.46
C ASP A 458 18.14 -5.71 -10.30
N ASP A 459 17.87 -6.86 -9.68
CA ASP A 459 17.69 -8.18 -10.29
C ASP A 459 18.85 -8.61 -11.22
N LYS A 460 20.07 -8.14 -10.91
CA LYS A 460 21.28 -8.51 -11.62
C LYS A 460 22.42 -8.82 -10.63
N PRO A 461 23.26 -9.83 -10.93
CA PRO A 461 24.46 -10.06 -10.16
C PRO A 461 25.37 -8.82 -10.19
N ALA A 462 25.73 -8.32 -9.02
CA ALA A 462 26.66 -7.22 -8.85
C ALA A 462 27.62 -7.52 -7.69
N VAL A 463 28.83 -6.94 -7.77
CA VAL A 463 29.84 -7.07 -6.73
C VAL A 463 29.70 -5.88 -5.78
N TYR A 464 29.52 -6.17 -4.50
CA TYR A 464 29.42 -5.19 -3.42
C TYR A 464 30.66 -5.25 -2.54
N ARG A 465 30.93 -4.16 -1.82
CA ARG A 465 31.99 -4.10 -0.82
C ARG A 465 31.50 -3.58 0.51
N PHE A 466 31.99 -4.17 1.60
CA PHE A 466 31.68 -3.64 2.93
C PHE A 466 32.16 -2.18 3.09
N PRO A 467 31.32 -1.31 3.67
CA PRO A 467 31.74 0.04 4.04
C PRO A 467 32.73 -0.02 5.23
N ALA A 468 33.46 1.08 5.44
CA ALA A 468 34.42 1.18 6.55
C ALA A 468 33.76 1.02 7.93
N ALA A 469 32.50 1.42 8.07
CA ALA A 469 31.69 1.21 9.24
C ALA A 469 30.23 1.00 8.84
N VAL A 470 29.56 0.08 9.54
CA VAL A 470 28.11 -0.13 9.43
C VAL A 470 27.47 0.55 10.64
N PRO A 471 26.44 1.41 10.47
CA PRO A 471 25.74 2.02 11.61
C PRO A 471 24.94 0.99 12.41
N ALA A 472 24.42 1.38 13.57
CA ALA A 472 23.48 0.53 14.32
C ALA A 472 22.22 0.25 13.49
N ASP A 473 21.72 -0.97 13.56
CA ASP A 473 20.60 -1.48 12.73
C ASP A 473 20.86 -1.37 11.22
N GLY A 474 22.13 -1.17 10.84
CA GLY A 474 22.57 -1.06 9.46
C GLY A 474 22.93 -2.42 8.88
N ILE A 475 22.69 -2.57 7.58
CA ILE A 475 23.02 -3.76 6.80
C ILE A 475 23.95 -3.40 5.64
N ALA A 476 24.93 -4.26 5.38
CA ALA A 476 25.86 -4.12 4.26
C ALA A 476 26.10 -5.46 3.57
N LEU A 477 26.45 -5.39 2.28
CA LEU A 477 26.76 -6.54 1.44
C LEU A 477 28.23 -6.49 1.01
N ASP A 478 28.81 -7.66 0.82
CA ASP A 478 30.16 -7.88 0.28
C ASP A 478 30.14 -9.11 -0.63
N GLY A 479 31.01 -9.13 -1.63
CA GLY A 479 31.01 -10.17 -2.65
C GLY A 479 29.88 -10.04 -3.66
N THR A 480 29.56 -11.12 -4.38
CA THR A 480 28.56 -11.08 -5.45
C THR A 480 27.17 -11.34 -4.91
N TRP A 481 26.23 -10.44 -5.17
CA TRP A 481 24.82 -10.60 -4.81
C TRP A 481 23.91 -10.24 -5.98
N THR A 482 22.79 -10.96 -6.09
CA THR A 482 21.67 -10.55 -6.94
C THR A 482 20.56 -10.01 -6.04
N ALA A 483 20.34 -8.71 -6.09
CA ALA A 483 19.36 -8.03 -5.23
C ALA A 483 17.98 -8.03 -5.91
N GLY A 484 17.11 -8.96 -5.52
CA GLY A 484 15.76 -9.12 -6.07
C GLY A 484 14.70 -8.30 -5.34
N TYR A 485 13.46 -8.39 -5.83
CA TYR A 485 12.31 -7.70 -5.24
C TYR A 485 11.80 -8.31 -3.93
N GLU A 486 11.99 -9.63 -3.74
CA GLU A 486 11.54 -10.37 -2.54
C GLU A 486 12.69 -10.84 -1.64
N HIS A 487 13.86 -11.13 -2.21
CA HIS A 487 15.02 -11.67 -1.50
C HIS A 487 16.34 -11.24 -2.17
N PHE A 488 17.46 -11.41 -1.46
CA PHE A 488 18.81 -11.32 -2.02
C PHE A 488 19.37 -12.72 -2.23
N THR A 489 19.93 -12.98 -3.42
CA THR A 489 20.54 -14.27 -3.75
C THR A 489 22.06 -14.17 -3.69
N ALA A 490 22.68 -15.07 -2.94
CA ALA A 490 24.12 -15.17 -2.77
C ALA A 490 24.80 -15.70 -4.04
N GLY A 491 25.78 -14.94 -4.54
CA GLY A 491 26.71 -15.39 -5.58
C GLY A 491 28.06 -15.83 -5.00
N PRO A 492 29.12 -15.85 -5.82
CA PRO A 492 30.48 -16.13 -5.36
C PRO A 492 30.97 -15.12 -4.30
N ASP A 493 31.63 -15.65 -3.27
CA ASP A 493 32.22 -14.90 -2.14
C ASP A 493 31.23 -13.98 -1.39
N ALA A 494 29.93 -14.31 -1.45
CA ALA A 494 28.87 -13.52 -0.82
C ALA A 494 29.01 -13.49 0.71
N ALA A 495 29.08 -12.28 1.27
CA ALA A 495 28.97 -12.03 2.70
C ALA A 495 28.00 -10.88 2.97
N LEU A 496 27.33 -10.94 4.11
CA LEU A 496 26.37 -9.92 4.54
C LEU A 496 26.63 -9.61 6.01
N ALA A 497 26.77 -8.32 6.33
CA ALA A 497 26.97 -7.85 7.69
C ALA A 497 25.76 -7.04 8.19
N LEU A 498 25.40 -7.25 9.45
CA LEU A 498 24.30 -6.59 10.13
C LEU A 498 24.74 -6.23 11.55
N ASN A 499 24.64 -4.96 11.92
CA ASN A 499 24.77 -4.55 13.32
C ASN A 499 23.41 -4.59 13.99
N TYR A 500 23.23 -5.44 14.97
CA TYR A 500 21.93 -5.66 15.62
C TYR A 500 21.97 -5.36 17.12
N HIS A 501 20.79 -5.15 17.68
CA HIS A 501 20.49 -5.11 19.12
C HIS A 501 19.37 -6.09 19.42
N ALA A 502 19.70 -7.27 19.95
CA ALA A 502 18.72 -8.30 20.27
C ALA A 502 19.32 -9.37 21.19
N ARG A 503 18.45 -10.19 21.80
CA ARG A 503 18.85 -11.43 22.49
C ARG A 503 18.99 -12.58 21.49
N ASN A 504 18.06 -12.65 20.55
CA ASN A 504 18.01 -13.68 19.52
C ASN A 504 18.07 -13.05 18.13
N VAL A 505 18.76 -13.72 17.21
CA VAL A 505 18.77 -13.35 15.79
C VAL A 505 18.44 -14.56 14.95
N ASN A 506 17.49 -14.39 14.04
CA ASN A 506 17.04 -15.41 13.10
C ASN A 506 17.04 -14.83 11.69
N VAL A 507 17.10 -15.70 10.69
CA VAL A 507 17.06 -15.32 9.28
C VAL A 507 16.18 -16.29 8.50
N VAL A 508 15.41 -15.78 7.55
CA VAL A 508 14.62 -16.60 6.64
C VAL A 508 15.46 -16.89 5.40
N LEU A 509 15.73 -18.17 5.15
CA LEU A 509 16.59 -18.63 4.06
C LEU A 509 15.89 -19.68 3.19
N ALA A 510 16.25 -19.70 1.91
CA ALA A 510 15.93 -20.75 0.95
C ALA A 510 17.19 -21.20 0.20
N GLY A 511 17.09 -22.35 -0.48
CA GLY A 511 18.17 -22.92 -1.28
C GLY A 511 18.77 -24.18 -0.64
N SER A 512 19.97 -24.54 -1.05
CA SER A 512 20.69 -25.72 -0.57
C SER A 512 22.17 -25.41 -0.43
N GLY A 513 22.70 -25.45 0.79
CA GLY A 513 24.10 -25.16 1.04
C GLY A 513 24.43 -24.78 2.49
N PRO A 514 25.73 -24.74 2.83
CA PRO A 514 26.16 -24.23 4.13
C PRO A 514 26.06 -22.69 4.19
N VAL A 515 25.81 -22.18 5.39
CA VAL A 515 25.91 -20.75 5.72
C VAL A 515 26.74 -20.63 6.98
N GLU A 516 27.88 -19.95 6.88
CA GLU A 516 28.72 -19.66 8.04
C GLU A 516 28.19 -18.41 8.75
N VAL A 517 28.13 -18.44 10.07
CA VAL A 517 27.63 -17.36 10.92
C VAL A 517 28.76 -16.90 11.82
N LEU A 518 29.11 -15.63 11.73
CA LEU A 518 30.14 -14.97 12.51
C LEU A 518 29.50 -13.88 13.37
N VAL A 519 29.92 -13.77 14.64
CA VAL A 519 29.56 -12.67 15.53
C VAL A 519 30.86 -12.00 15.99
N ASP A 520 30.98 -10.70 15.75
CA ASP A 520 32.17 -9.90 16.01
C ASP A 520 33.46 -10.53 15.44
N GLY A 521 33.35 -11.08 14.22
CA GLY A 521 34.44 -11.70 13.47
C GLY A 521 34.82 -13.11 13.90
N ARG A 522 34.10 -13.73 14.84
CA ARG A 522 34.31 -15.12 15.26
C ARG A 522 33.19 -16.01 14.75
N THR A 523 33.54 -17.10 14.08
CA THR A 523 32.56 -18.12 13.67
C THR A 523 31.90 -18.73 14.90
N VAL A 524 30.59 -18.53 15.03
CA VAL A 524 29.77 -19.06 16.14
C VAL A 524 29.01 -20.31 15.73
N LYS A 525 28.64 -20.43 14.45
CA LYS A 525 27.81 -21.52 13.94
C LYS A 525 28.02 -21.69 12.43
N THR A 526 27.89 -22.91 11.94
CA THR A 526 27.69 -23.20 10.52
C THR A 526 26.38 -23.97 10.40
N LEU A 527 25.42 -23.40 9.68
CA LEU A 527 24.13 -24.02 9.46
C LEU A 527 24.03 -24.57 8.04
N ARG A 528 23.27 -25.64 7.86
CA ARG A 528 22.98 -26.22 6.56
C ARG A 528 21.54 -25.84 6.20
N VAL A 529 21.39 -25.10 5.11
CA VAL A 529 20.08 -24.76 4.55
C VAL A 529 19.72 -25.87 3.56
N ASP A 530 18.55 -26.47 3.74
CA ASP A 530 17.94 -27.39 2.79
C ASP A 530 16.41 -27.46 2.99
N GLY A 531 15.72 -28.07 2.03
CA GLY A 531 14.28 -28.31 2.11
C GLY A 531 13.41 -27.07 1.90
N THR A 532 12.27 -27.03 2.60
CA THR A 532 11.30 -25.93 2.52
C THR A 532 11.92 -24.64 3.08
N PRO A 533 11.88 -23.51 2.34
CA PRO A 533 12.31 -22.21 2.84
C PRO A 533 11.71 -21.93 4.22
N THR A 534 12.51 -21.55 5.21
CA THR A 534 12.02 -21.34 6.58
C THR A 534 12.98 -20.47 7.38
N LEU A 535 12.61 -20.23 8.63
CA LEU A 535 13.39 -19.50 9.60
C LEU A 535 14.52 -20.36 10.19
N TYR A 536 15.73 -19.81 10.21
CA TYR A 536 16.91 -20.40 10.83
C TYR A 536 17.40 -19.52 11.98
N SER A 537 17.62 -20.12 13.14
CA SER A 537 18.21 -19.42 14.30
C SER A 537 19.73 -19.31 14.16
N LEU A 538 20.23 -18.08 14.18
CA LEU A 538 21.64 -17.73 14.04
C LEU A 538 22.31 -17.56 15.39
N VAL A 539 21.67 -16.78 16.27
CA VAL A 539 22.14 -16.44 17.60
C VAL A 539 21.00 -16.65 18.59
N ASP A 540 21.31 -17.36 19.67
CA ASP A 540 20.42 -17.57 20.81
C ASP A 540 21.20 -17.28 22.09
N GLY A 541 21.10 -16.05 22.59
CA GLY A 541 21.78 -15.60 23.81
C GLY A 541 20.83 -15.52 25.00
N ASP A 542 21.35 -15.35 26.22
CA ASP A 542 20.53 -15.17 27.42
C ASP A 542 20.15 -13.71 27.69
N THR A 543 20.95 -12.77 27.21
CA THR A 543 20.78 -11.33 27.40
C THR A 543 20.84 -10.60 26.07
N ALA A 544 20.11 -9.49 25.95
CA ALA A 544 20.21 -8.61 24.80
C ALA A 544 21.63 -8.05 24.66
N GLN A 545 22.16 -8.07 23.43
CA GLN A 545 23.49 -7.56 23.13
C GLN A 545 23.47 -6.72 21.85
N ARG A 546 24.46 -5.82 21.74
CA ARG A 546 24.80 -5.13 20.50
C ARG A 546 26.03 -5.78 19.90
N ALA A 547 25.90 -6.37 18.72
CA ALA A 547 27.00 -7.07 18.07
C ALA A 547 26.92 -6.93 16.54
N ARG A 548 28.04 -7.18 15.87
CA ARG A 548 28.10 -7.30 14.42
C ARG A 548 27.91 -8.77 14.04
N LEU A 549 26.78 -9.07 13.43
CA LEU A 549 26.54 -10.35 12.77
C LEU A 549 27.10 -10.29 11.35
N GLU A 550 27.75 -11.36 10.92
CA GLU A 550 28.10 -11.58 9.52
C GLU A 550 27.65 -12.99 9.13
N ILE A 551 26.98 -13.12 7.97
CA ILE A 551 26.69 -14.42 7.37
C ILE A 551 27.44 -14.57 6.05
N ARG A 552 27.97 -15.77 5.81
CA ARG A 552 28.63 -16.16 4.55
C ARG A 552 27.89 -17.35 3.95
N PRO A 553 26.82 -17.09 3.20
CA PRO A 553 26.06 -18.14 2.55
C PRO A 553 26.80 -18.74 1.34
N ALA A 554 26.59 -20.02 1.09
CA ALA A 554 26.96 -20.64 -0.18
C ALA A 554 26.20 -20.03 -1.36
N GLU A 555 26.78 -20.17 -2.55
CA GLU A 555 26.15 -19.71 -3.81
C GLU A 555 24.77 -20.35 -4.01
N GLY A 556 23.80 -19.53 -4.42
CA GLY A 556 22.41 -19.94 -4.67
C GLY A 556 21.51 -19.94 -3.43
N ILE A 557 22.02 -19.58 -2.25
CA ILE A 557 21.18 -19.32 -1.07
C ILE A 557 20.44 -18.00 -1.25
N GLU A 558 19.14 -18.02 -1.03
CA GLU A 558 18.29 -16.84 -1.02
C GLU A 558 18.01 -16.43 0.43
N ALA A 559 18.19 -15.15 0.75
CA ALA A 559 17.94 -14.60 2.07
C ALA A 559 16.83 -13.54 2.01
N TYR A 560 15.82 -13.66 2.88
CA TYR A 560 14.57 -12.90 2.80
C TYR A 560 14.45 -11.81 3.87
N SER A 561 14.62 -12.15 5.14
CA SER A 561 14.62 -11.18 6.24
C SER A 561 15.40 -11.66 7.46
N PHE A 562 15.91 -10.71 8.24
CA PHE A 562 16.37 -10.94 9.61
C PHE A 562 15.29 -10.55 10.60
N THR A 563 15.09 -11.41 11.60
CA THR A 563 14.12 -11.19 12.67
C THR A 563 14.77 -11.41 14.04
N PHE A 564 14.21 -10.75 15.06
CA PHE A 564 14.88 -10.57 16.34
C PHE A 564 13.98 -10.98 17.52
N GLY A 565 14.60 -11.43 18.62
CA GLY A 565 13.94 -11.80 19.88
C GLY A 565 14.28 -10.86 21.02
#